data_AF-A0A971SV86-F1
#
_entry.id   AF-A0A971SV86-F1
#
_cell.length_a   1.000
_cell.length_b   1.000
_cell.length_c   1.000
_cell.angle_alpha   90.00
_cell.angle_beta   90.00
_cell.angle_gamma   90.00
#
_symmetry.space_group_name_H-M   'P 1'
#
loop_
_entity.id
_entity.type
_entity.pdbx_description
1 polymer ?
#
loop_
_entity_poly.entity_id
_entity_poly.type
_entity_poly.pdbx_seq_one_letter_code
_entity_poly.pdbx_strand_id
1 'polypeptide(L)'
;MQNEFDNTNPIYLQIMRRLSHKIVRGEYKPGDKLPSWVDAGLMFNVNHNTIARTYLAMAMEGIVITRRGEGTFVTEDENILRELHERMKKEVLQDFVSEMKRLGYSLDEISKTLDEYIDGMMENIQK
;
A
#
# COMPACT_ATOMS: atom_id res chain seq x y z
N MET A 1 -5.12 -16.37 -9.10
CA MET A 1 -4.61 -15.11 -9.69
C MET A 1 -3.11 -15.08 -9.47
N GLN A 2 -2.32 -14.96 -10.54
CA GLN A 2 -0.86 -14.88 -10.44
C GLN A 2 -0.48 -13.56 -9.77
N ASN A 3 0.30 -13.62 -8.71
CA ASN A 3 0.95 -12.45 -8.13
C ASN A 3 2.08 -12.04 -9.09
N GLU A 4 1.78 -11.24 -10.11
CA GLU A 4 2.83 -10.66 -10.95
C GLU A 4 3.62 -9.67 -10.09
N PHE A 5 4.90 -9.97 -9.87
CA PHE A 5 5.87 -9.05 -9.29
C PHE A 5 6.73 -8.50 -10.42
N ASP A 6 6.99 -7.20 -10.35
CA ASP A 6 7.92 -6.57 -11.26
C ASP A 6 9.37 -6.95 -10.90
N ASN A 7 10.23 -7.14 -11.90
CA ASN A 7 11.64 -7.47 -11.69
C ASN A 7 12.52 -6.23 -11.47
N THR A 8 12.02 -5.02 -11.71
CA THR A 8 12.81 -3.79 -11.52
C THR A 8 12.88 -3.33 -10.07
N ASN A 9 11.99 -3.83 -9.21
CA ASN A 9 11.92 -3.48 -7.80
C ASN A 9 12.05 -4.72 -6.89
N PRO A 10 12.71 -4.61 -5.72
CA PRO A 10 12.79 -5.71 -4.78
C PRO A 10 11.40 -6.25 -4.36
N ILE A 11 11.19 -7.56 -4.48
CA ILE A 11 9.90 -8.23 -4.23
C ILE A 11 9.36 -7.91 -2.82
N TYR A 12 10.22 -7.88 -1.80
CA TYR A 12 9.78 -7.60 -0.42
C TYR A 12 9.15 -6.20 -0.27
N LEU A 13 9.61 -5.18 -1.02
CA LEU A 13 9.01 -3.85 -1.03
C LEU A 13 7.64 -3.86 -1.71
N GLN A 14 7.49 -4.65 -2.78
CA GLN A 14 6.20 -4.80 -3.45
C GLN A 14 5.16 -5.49 -2.54
N ILE A 15 5.58 -6.51 -1.77
CA ILE A 15 4.71 -7.17 -0.79
C ILE A 15 4.37 -6.23 0.36
N MET A 16 5.36 -5.49 0.87
CA MET A 16 5.16 -4.46 1.89
C MET A 16 4.11 -3.44 1.45
N ARG A 17 4.21 -2.92 0.22
CA ARG A 17 3.24 -1.98 -0.36
C ARG A 17 1.86 -2.62 -0.43
N ARG A 18 1.73 -3.86 -0.91
CA ARG A 18 0.45 -4.58 -0.99
C ARG A 18 -0.21 -4.78 0.38
N LEU A 19 0.57 -5.16 1.40
CA LEU A 19 0.06 -5.30 2.76
C LEU A 19 -0.33 -3.95 3.36
N SER A 20 0.46 -2.91 3.12
CA SER A 20 0.15 -1.55 3.55
C SER A 20 -1.16 -1.05 2.91
N HIS A 21 -1.40 -1.34 1.63
CA HIS A 21 -2.69 -1.07 0.97
C HIS A 21 -3.87 -1.81 1.61
N LYS A 22 -3.67 -3.03 2.09
CA LYS A 22 -4.71 -3.78 2.81
C LYS A 22 -5.01 -3.15 4.18
N ILE A 23 -3.97 -2.70 4.90
CA ILE A 23 -4.12 -1.97 6.17
C ILE A 23 -4.86 -0.66 5.96
N VAL A 24 -4.44 0.14 4.97
CA VAL A 24 -5.06 1.44 4.64
C VAL A 24 -6.53 1.30 4.21
N ARG A 25 -6.90 0.19 3.58
CA ARG A 25 -8.29 -0.13 3.21
C ARG A 25 -9.10 -0.74 4.36
N GLY A 26 -8.50 -0.96 5.52
CA GLY A 26 -9.15 -1.57 6.69
C GLY A 26 -9.41 -3.07 6.56
N GLU A 27 -8.77 -3.76 5.60
CA GLU A 27 -8.82 -5.23 5.49
C GLU A 27 -8.03 -5.90 6.63
N TYR A 28 -6.98 -5.24 7.11
CA TYR A 28 -6.32 -5.54 8.38
C TYR A 28 -6.45 -4.31 9.27
N LYS A 29 -7.15 -4.46 10.38
CA LYS A 29 -7.40 -3.40 11.36
C LYS A 29 -6.24 -3.29 12.35
N PRO A 30 -6.14 -2.17 13.09
CA PRO A 30 -5.20 -2.05 14.21
C PRO A 30 -5.36 -3.25 15.17
N GLY A 31 -4.26 -3.89 15.55
CA GLY A 31 -4.26 -5.08 16.39
C GLY A 31 -4.53 -6.41 15.68
N ASP A 32 -4.96 -6.41 14.40
CA ASP A 32 -5.19 -7.65 13.67
C ASP A 32 -3.88 -8.42 13.44
N LYS A 33 -3.97 -9.74 13.55
CA LYS A 33 -2.87 -10.66 13.25
C LYS A 33 -2.70 -10.80 11.73
N LEU A 34 -1.49 -10.55 11.25
CA LEU A 34 -1.10 -10.85 9.87
C LEU A 34 -0.87 -12.36 9.68
N PRO A 35 -0.95 -12.87 8.43
CA PRO A 35 -0.63 -14.25 8.14
C PRO A 35 0.78 -14.64 8.64
N SER A 36 0.99 -15.92 8.96
CA SER A 36 2.33 -16.37 9.31
C SER A 36 3.29 -16.22 8.11
N TRP A 37 4.61 -16.25 8.34
CA TRP A 37 5.58 -16.16 7.24
C TRP A 37 5.39 -17.26 6.19
N VAL A 38 4.94 -18.44 6.62
CA VAL A 38 4.63 -19.58 5.74
C VAL A 38 3.35 -19.32 4.96
N ASP A 39 2.27 -18.92 5.63
CA ASP A 39 0.97 -18.66 4.98
C ASP A 39 1.05 -17.49 4.00
N ALA A 40 1.73 -16.41 4.37
CA ALA A 40 2.00 -15.30 3.48
C ALA A 40 2.91 -15.72 2.31
N GLY A 41 3.88 -16.62 2.52
CA GLY A 41 4.70 -17.17 1.45
C GLY A 41 3.86 -17.90 0.41
N LEU A 42 2.89 -18.71 0.86
CA LEU A 42 1.92 -19.39 -0.01
C LEU A 42 0.97 -18.40 -0.68
N MET A 43 0.42 -17.44 0.06
CA MET A 43 -0.51 -16.42 -0.43
C MET A 43 0.11 -15.58 -1.55
N PHE A 44 1.35 -15.13 -1.36
CA PHE A 44 2.07 -14.32 -2.32
C PHE A 44 2.84 -15.16 -3.36
N ASN A 45 2.92 -16.48 -3.18
CA ASN A 45 3.73 -17.39 -4.00
C ASN A 45 5.21 -16.96 -4.07
N VAL A 46 5.81 -16.70 -2.90
CA VAL A 46 7.21 -16.27 -2.76
C VAL A 46 7.94 -17.05 -1.66
N ASN A 47 9.28 -16.96 -1.67
CA ASN A 47 10.11 -17.56 -0.63
C ASN A 47 9.78 -16.96 0.75
N HIS A 48 9.66 -17.80 1.78
CA HIS A 48 9.41 -17.39 3.17
C HIS A 48 10.42 -16.35 3.68
N ASN A 49 11.68 -16.39 3.22
CA ASN A 49 12.69 -15.39 3.56
C ASN A 49 12.31 -13.99 3.05
N THR A 50 11.65 -13.91 1.89
CA THR A 50 11.13 -12.64 1.35
C THR A 50 10.04 -12.07 2.25
N ILE A 51 9.16 -12.93 2.78
CA ILE A 51 8.13 -12.51 3.74
C ILE A 51 8.75 -12.09 5.06
N ALA A 52 9.70 -12.85 5.60
CA ALA A 52 10.40 -12.49 6.83
C ALA A 52 11.08 -11.11 6.70
N ARG A 53 11.75 -10.86 5.56
CA ARG A 53 12.32 -9.54 5.25
C ARG A 53 11.26 -8.45 5.15
N THR A 54 10.10 -8.76 4.57
CA THR A 54 8.96 -7.83 4.47
C THR A 54 8.46 -7.43 5.85
N TYR A 55 8.21 -8.40 6.74
CA TYR A 55 7.70 -8.12 8.08
C TYR A 55 8.73 -7.40 8.95
N LEU A 56 10.02 -7.72 8.78
CA LEU A 56 11.08 -6.97 9.42
C LEU A 56 11.10 -5.50 8.98
N ALA A 57 11.00 -5.23 7.67
CA ALA A 57 10.94 -3.87 7.16
C ALA A 57 9.71 -3.10 7.67
N MET A 58 8.53 -3.74 7.66
CA MET A 58 7.31 -3.14 8.22
C MET A 58 7.43 -2.87 9.73
N ALA A 59 8.12 -3.74 10.47
CA ALA A 59 8.34 -3.55 11.90
C ALA A 59 9.33 -2.40 12.17
N MET A 60 10.34 -2.22 11.31
CA MET A 60 11.25 -1.07 11.39
C MET A 60 10.52 0.25 11.11
N GLU A 61 9.48 0.25 10.27
CA GLU A 61 8.58 1.40 10.06
C GLU A 61 7.51 1.53 11.14
N GLY A 62 7.45 0.61 12.12
CA GLY A 62 6.46 0.61 13.20
C GLY A 62 5.04 0.26 12.76
N ILE A 63 4.83 -0.13 11.49
CA ILE A 63 3.52 -0.49 10.94
C ILE A 63 2.99 -1.80 11.55
N VAL A 64 3.91 -2.70 11.94
CA VAL A 64 3.58 -3.98 12.56
C VAL A 64 4.45 -4.24 13.78
N ILE A 65 3.95 -5.06 14.70
CA ILE A 65 4.64 -5.49 15.91
C ILE A 65 4.73 -7.01 15.87
N THR A 66 5.95 -7.55 16.04
CA THR A 66 6.15 -9.01 16.15
C THR A 66 6.25 -9.39 17.62
N ARG A 67 5.35 -10.27 18.06
CA ARG A 67 5.32 -10.85 19.40
C ARG A 67 5.85 -12.29 19.32
N ARG A 68 6.91 -12.57 20.07
CA ARG A 68 7.62 -13.87 20.00
C ARG A 68 6.67 -15.01 20.37
N GLY A 69 6.50 -15.98 19.47
CA GLY A 69 5.62 -17.14 19.66
C GLY A 69 4.14 -16.87 19.37
N GLU A 70 3.73 -15.61 19.22
CA GLU A 70 2.33 -15.24 18.98
C GLU A 70 2.08 -14.82 17.53
N GLY A 71 3.05 -14.19 16.87
CA GLY A 71 2.97 -13.77 15.48
C GLY A 71 3.24 -12.29 15.26
N THR A 72 2.83 -11.78 14.10
CA THR A 72 3.00 -10.38 13.70
C THR A 72 1.62 -9.72 13.60
N PHE A 73 1.48 -8.53 14.17
CA PHE A 73 0.21 -7.82 14.32
C PHE A 73 0.34 -6.41 13.76
N VAL A 74 -0.73 -5.85 13.20
CA VAL A 74 -0.78 -4.44 12.81
C VAL A 74 -0.67 -3.57 14.07
N THR A 75 0.10 -2.49 14.01
CA THR A 75 0.22 -1.55 15.13
C THR A 75 -1.13 -0.96 15.53
N GLU A 76 -1.30 -0.70 16.82
CA GLU A 76 -2.44 0.05 17.36
C GLU A 76 -2.14 1.56 17.45
N ASP A 77 -0.93 1.98 17.08
CA ASP A 77 -0.56 3.39 17.05
C ASP A 77 -1.22 4.11 15.86
N GLU A 78 -2.29 4.84 16.15
CA GLU A 78 -3.04 5.62 15.17
C GLU A 78 -2.19 6.69 14.46
N ASN A 79 -1.13 7.21 15.10
CA ASN A 79 -0.27 8.20 14.46
C ASN A 79 0.54 7.56 13.32
N ILE A 80 1.12 6.39 13.56
CA ILE A 80 1.85 5.63 12.53
C ILE A 80 0.92 5.28 11.36
N LEU A 81 -0.30 4.83 11.66
CA LEU A 81 -1.26 4.48 10.62
C LEU A 81 -1.71 5.71 9.82
N ARG A 82 -1.93 6.84 10.48
CA ARG A 82 -2.23 8.11 9.79
C ARG A 82 -1.08 8.57 8.90
N GLU A 83 0.16 8.45 9.37
CA GLU A 83 1.35 8.76 8.56
C GLU A 83 1.49 7.82 7.36
N LEU A 84 1.19 6.53 7.53
CA LEU A 84 1.15 5.56 6.44
C LEU A 84 0.10 5.95 5.38
N HIS A 85 -1.11 6.32 5.81
CA HIS A 85 -2.17 6.81 4.93
C HIS A 85 -1.72 8.04 4.12
N GLU A 86 -1.18 9.06 4.79
CA GLU A 86 -0.76 10.30 4.12
C GLU A 86 0.43 10.07 3.18
N ARG A 87 1.39 9.23 3.57
CA ARG A 87 2.52 8.86 2.71
C ARG A 87 2.04 8.19 1.43
N MET A 88 1.18 7.19 1.54
CA MET A 88 0.68 6.46 0.38
C MET A 88 -0.20 7.33 -0.54
N LYS A 89 -1.03 8.21 0.04
CA LYS A 89 -1.78 9.21 -0.72
C LYS A 89 -0.85 10.12 -1.52
N LYS A 90 0.22 10.60 -0.89
CA LYS A 90 1.22 11.45 -1.54
C LYS A 90 1.97 10.74 -2.66
N GLU A 91 2.35 9.47 -2.47
CA GLU A 91 2.99 8.65 -3.51
C GLU A 91 2.10 8.56 -4.77
N VAL A 92 0.81 8.25 -4.60
CA VAL A 92 -0.14 8.19 -5.72
C VAL A 92 -0.29 9.52 -6.44
N LEU A 93 -0.41 10.63 -5.69
CA LEU A 93 -0.51 11.96 -6.27
C LEU A 93 0.77 12.36 -7.00
N GLN A 94 1.94 12.02 -6.46
CA GLN A 94 3.23 12.31 -7.10
C GLN A 94 3.38 11.55 -8.42
N ASP A 95 3.03 10.26 -8.45
CA ASP A 95 3.06 9.45 -9.67
C ASP A 95 2.13 10.05 -10.74
N PHE A 96 0.87 10.35 -10.38
CA PHE A 96 -0.11 10.95 -11.28
C PHE A 96 0.35 12.29 -11.86
N VAL A 97 0.76 13.24 -11.00
CA VAL A 97 1.21 14.57 -11.45
C VAL A 97 2.46 14.46 -12.31
N SER A 98 3.37 13.54 -12.00
CA SER A 98 4.59 13.32 -12.77
C SER A 98 4.30 12.79 -14.17
N GLU A 99 3.35 11.85 -14.32
CA GLU A 99 2.93 11.36 -15.63
C GLU A 99 2.26 12.45 -16.46
N MET A 100 1.35 13.23 -15.86
CA MET A 100 0.68 14.32 -16.56
C MET A 100 1.67 15.38 -17.04
N LYS A 101 2.67 15.73 -16.23
CA LYS A 101 3.74 16.64 -16.66
C LYS A 101 4.57 16.08 -17.81
N ARG A 102 4.85 14.77 -17.84
CA ARG A 102 5.55 14.11 -18.96
C ARG A 102 4.78 14.18 -20.28
N LEU A 103 3.44 14.20 -20.20
CA LEU A 103 2.56 14.38 -21.35
C LEU A 103 2.47 15.85 -21.82
N GLY A 104 3.05 16.80 -21.06
CA GLY A 104 3.11 18.21 -21.43
C GLY A 104 2.04 19.09 -20.77
N TYR A 105 1.26 18.57 -19.83
CA TYR A 105 0.24 19.36 -19.12
C TYR A 105 0.87 20.24 -18.03
N SER A 106 0.37 21.47 -17.93
CA SER A 106 0.63 22.38 -16.81
C SER A 106 -0.12 21.96 -15.54
N LEU A 107 0.28 22.50 -14.38
CA LEU A 107 -0.42 22.20 -13.12
C LEU A 107 -1.89 22.66 -13.13
N ASP A 108 -2.17 23.80 -13.76
CA ASP A 108 -3.54 24.32 -13.90
C ASP A 108 -4.40 23.40 -14.76
N GLU A 109 -3.88 22.90 -15.89
CA GLU A 109 -4.58 21.95 -16.75
C GLU A 109 -4.83 20.61 -16.04
N ILE A 110 -3.86 20.15 -15.23
CA ILE A 110 -4.00 18.92 -14.43
C ILE A 110 -5.15 19.07 -13.43
N SER A 111 -5.18 20.17 -12.67
CA SER A 111 -6.23 20.40 -11.68
C SER A 111 -7.60 20.45 -12.34
N LYS A 112 -7.73 21.25 -13.41
CA LYS A 112 -8.99 21.40 -14.14
C LYS A 112 -9.49 20.06 -14.72
N THR A 113 -8.60 19.31 -15.35
CA THR A 113 -8.96 18.00 -15.94
C THR A 113 -9.39 17.00 -14.88
N LEU A 114 -8.74 17.01 -13.71
CA LEU A 114 -9.10 16.14 -12.60
C LEU A 114 -10.49 16.50 -12.04
N ASP A 115 -10.77 17.78 -11.85
CA ASP A 115 -12.08 18.25 -11.38
C ASP A 115 -13.18 17.82 -12.36
N GLU A 116 -13.01 18.07 -13.66
CA GLU A 116 -13.96 17.66 -14.72
C GLU A 116 -14.19 16.13 -14.75
N TYR A 117 -13.13 15.35 -14.55
CA TYR A 117 -13.22 13.88 -14.52
C TYR A 117 -14.00 13.38 -13.30
N ILE A 118 -13.73 13.95 -12.12
CA ILE A 118 -14.41 13.58 -10.87
C ILE A 118 -15.89 13.92 -10.94
N ASP A 119 -16.25 15.10 -11.45
CA ASP A 119 -17.65 15.51 -11.61
C ASP A 119 -18.40 14.52 -12.52
N GLY A 120 -17.79 14.14 -13.66
CA GLY A 120 -18.35 13.14 -14.57
C GLY A 120 -18.48 11.74 -13.94
N MET A 121 -17.60 11.35 -13.01
CA MET A 121 -17.75 10.09 -12.27
C MET A 121 -18.94 10.12 -11.31
N MET A 122 -19.15 11.24 -10.59
CA MET A 122 -20.25 11.35 -9.62
C MET A 122 -21.63 11.29 -10.28
N GLU A 123 -21.78 11.89 -11.47
CA GLU A 123 -23.03 11.83 -12.25
C GLU A 123 -23.40 10.41 -12.70
N ASN A 124 -22.40 9.55 -12.92
CA ASN A 124 -22.61 8.17 -13.35
C ASN A 124 -22.89 7.20 -12.20
N ILE A 125 -22.52 7.54 -10.96
CA ILE A 125 -22.81 6.72 -9.76
C ILE A 125 -24.25 6.95 -9.27
N GLN A 126 -24.88 8.07 -9.65
CA GLN A 126 -26.26 8.43 -9.28
C GLN A 126 -27.32 7.91 -10.27
N LYS A 127 -26.92 7.23 -11.35
CA LYS A 127 -27.81 6.55 -12.31
C LYS A 127 -27.80 5.04 -12.10
#